data_AF-A0A1A9D9T1-F1
#
_entry.id   AF-A0A1A9D9T1-F1
#
_cell.length_a   1.000
_cell.length_b   1.000
_cell.length_c   1.000
_cell.angle_alpha   90.00
_cell.angle_beta   90.00
_cell.angle_gamma   90.00
#
_symmetry.space_group_name_H-M   'P 1'
#
loop_
_entity.id
_entity.type
_entity.pdbx_description
1 polymer ?
#
loop_
_entity_poly.entity_id
_entity_poly.type
_entity_poly.pdbx_seq_one_letter_code
_entity_poly.pdbx_strand_id
1 'polypeptide(L)'
;MGDTEYTPPSPDDPDLLDHTFQALRVGATAPRPPSPPDCPFCDLPQDRYHTWYTGHWILLEPRIRLPAHTVPPPLRWIITPGGLATELGDAEPLPGTVCRIPHRVACPGLLPEDHWPWLTALRLHNDRRTRRLFDLPDEGLPDAG
;
A
#
# COMPACT_ATOMS: atom_id res chain seq x y z
N MET A 1 -35.35 -18.07 -1.15
CA MET A 1 -34.72 -17.35 -0.03
C MET A 1 -33.23 -17.29 -0.33
N GLY A 2 -32.65 -16.31 -1.01
CA GLY A 2 -33.06 -15.04 -1.58
C GLY A 2 -31.74 -14.50 -2.12
N ASP A 3 -31.60 -14.44 -3.43
CA ASP A 3 -30.35 -14.00 -4.06
C ASP A 3 -30.23 -12.51 -3.77
N THR A 4 -29.35 -12.15 -2.82
CA THR A 4 -29.03 -10.74 -2.56
C THR A 4 -28.24 -10.25 -3.76
N GLU A 5 -28.97 -9.71 -4.74
CA GLU A 5 -28.41 -9.06 -5.90
C GLU A 5 -27.53 -7.92 -5.39
N TYR A 6 -26.21 -8.07 -5.52
CA TYR A 6 -25.27 -7.01 -5.23
C TYR A 6 -25.49 -5.93 -6.29
N THR A 7 -26.33 -4.95 -5.98
CA THR A 7 -26.41 -3.72 -6.77
C THR A 7 -25.16 -2.90 -6.43
N PRO A 8 -24.19 -2.75 -7.36
CA PRO A 8 -23.07 -1.86 -7.11
C PRO A 8 -23.63 -0.45 -6.88
N PRO A 9 -23.13 0.30 -5.89
CA PRO A 9 -23.55 1.67 -5.65
C PRO A 9 -23.37 2.51 -6.92
N SER A 10 -24.31 3.43 -7.16
CA SER A 10 -24.23 4.35 -8.31
C SER A 10 -22.94 5.17 -8.22
N PRO A 11 -22.20 5.38 -9.32
CA PRO A 11 -21.00 6.21 -9.32
C PRO A 11 -21.29 7.68 -8.94
N ASP A 12 -22.55 8.10 -8.98
CA ASP A 12 -23.01 9.45 -8.62
C ASP A 12 -23.51 9.56 -7.17
N ASP A 13 -23.32 8.53 -6.35
CA ASP A 13 -23.59 8.62 -4.90
C ASP A 13 -22.58 9.61 -4.27
N PRO A 14 -23.04 10.72 -3.66
CA PRO A 14 -22.16 11.75 -3.11
C PRO A 14 -21.20 11.20 -2.05
N ASP A 15 -21.61 10.20 -1.27
CA ASP A 15 -20.75 9.57 -0.26
C ASP A 15 -19.66 8.70 -0.93
N LEU A 16 -20.01 8.00 -2.02
CA LEU A 16 -19.05 7.21 -2.81
C LEU A 16 -18.03 8.11 -3.51
N LEU A 17 -18.46 9.26 -4.02
CA LEU A 17 -17.58 10.25 -4.63
C LEU A 17 -16.59 10.80 -3.60
N ASP A 18 -17.03 11.18 -2.41
CA ASP A 18 -16.15 11.65 -1.33
C ASP A 18 -15.12 10.58 -0.93
N HIS A 19 -15.56 9.34 -0.74
CA HIS A 19 -14.67 8.21 -0.50
C HIS A 19 -13.65 8.00 -1.62
N THR A 20 -14.06 8.14 -2.88
CA THR A 20 -13.17 7.98 -4.04
C THR A 20 -12.12 9.08 -4.09
N PHE A 21 -12.52 10.34 -3.95
CA PHE A 21 -11.60 11.48 -3.91
C PHE A 21 -10.59 11.34 -2.78
N GLN A 22 -11.08 10.98 -1.60
CA GLN A 22 -10.26 10.79 -0.42
C GLN A 22 -9.28 9.62 -0.59
N ALA A 23 -9.72 8.49 -1.15
CA ALA A 23 -8.86 7.35 -1.44
C ALA A 23 -7.74 7.70 -2.43
N LEU A 24 -8.05 8.45 -3.50
CA LEU A 24 -7.07 8.94 -4.46
C LEU A 24 -6.04 9.86 -3.78
N ARG A 25 -6.51 10.80 -2.95
CA ARG A 25 -5.65 11.75 -2.22
C ARG A 25 -4.62 11.06 -1.34
N VAL A 26 -5.00 9.97 -0.67
CA VAL A 26 -4.11 9.25 0.24
C VAL A 26 -3.40 8.05 -0.42
N GLY A 27 -3.59 7.85 -1.73
CA GLY A 27 -2.93 6.78 -2.49
C GLY A 27 -3.51 5.37 -2.25
N ALA A 28 -4.75 5.25 -1.78
CA ALA A 28 -5.49 4.00 -1.67
C ALA A 28 -6.03 3.54 -3.05
N THR A 29 -5.10 3.32 -3.98
CA THR A 29 -5.36 2.99 -5.39
C THR A 29 -4.84 1.61 -5.76
N ALA A 30 -4.69 0.71 -4.79
CA ALA A 30 -4.14 -0.60 -5.03
C ALA A 30 -5.04 -1.43 -5.97
N PRO A 31 -4.46 -2.35 -6.77
CA PRO A 31 -5.24 -3.30 -7.54
C PRO A 31 -6.25 -4.04 -6.65
N ARG A 32 -7.50 -4.16 -7.10
CA ARG A 32 -8.55 -4.90 -6.39
C ARG A 32 -8.35 -6.42 -6.55
N PRO A 33 -8.69 -7.26 -5.55
CA PRO A 33 -8.80 -8.71 -5.76
C PRO A 33 -9.76 -9.05 -6.93
N PRO A 34 -9.44 -10.04 -7.79
CA PRO A 34 -8.44 -11.09 -7.61
C PRO A 34 -7.04 -10.72 -8.13
N SER A 35 -6.80 -9.52 -8.68
CA SER A 35 -5.47 -9.13 -9.15
C SER A 35 -4.42 -9.29 -8.04
N PRO A 36 -3.18 -9.66 -8.37
CA PRO A 36 -2.13 -9.79 -7.36
C PRO A 36 -1.83 -8.42 -6.72
N PRO A 37 -1.32 -8.39 -5.48
CA PRO A 37 -1.00 -7.16 -4.76
C PRO A 37 0.36 -6.58 -5.17
N ASP A 38 0.67 -6.62 -6.46
CA ASP A 38 1.93 -6.11 -7.00
C ASP A 38 1.82 -4.62 -7.29
N CYS A 39 2.90 -3.90 -7.07
CA CYS A 39 2.94 -2.49 -7.40
C CYS A 39 2.93 -2.30 -8.93
N PRO A 40 2.00 -1.53 -9.51
CA PRO A 40 1.92 -1.34 -10.96
C PRO A 40 3.08 -0.52 -11.55
N PHE A 41 3.99 0.00 -10.71
CA PHE A 41 5.11 0.83 -11.13
C PHE A 41 6.48 0.16 -10.97
N CYS A 42 6.61 -0.83 -10.08
CA CYS A 42 7.90 -1.48 -9.80
C CYS A 42 7.82 -3.00 -9.62
N ASP A 43 6.62 -3.58 -9.82
CA ASP A 43 6.32 -5.01 -9.78
C ASP A 43 6.63 -5.73 -8.46
N LEU A 44 7.03 -5.00 -7.42
CA LEU A 44 7.27 -5.59 -6.12
C LEU A 44 5.95 -6.02 -5.47
N PRO A 45 5.86 -7.26 -4.95
CA PRO A 45 4.71 -7.69 -4.17
C PRO A 45 4.66 -6.93 -2.85
N GLN A 46 3.48 -6.38 -2.53
CA GLN A 46 3.21 -5.60 -1.32
C GLN A 46 2.12 -6.24 -0.48
N ASP A 47 1.93 -5.73 0.74
CA ASP A 47 0.78 -6.11 1.54
C ASP A 47 -0.43 -5.28 1.10
N ARG A 48 -1.50 -5.93 0.65
CA ARG A 48 -2.75 -5.25 0.28
C ARG A 48 -3.78 -5.33 1.41
N TYR A 49 -4.33 -4.18 1.79
CA TYR A 49 -5.41 -4.09 2.76
C TYR A 49 -6.61 -3.33 2.21
N HIS A 50 -7.81 -3.75 2.62
CA HIS A 50 -9.03 -2.99 2.39
C HIS A 50 -9.03 -1.74 3.26
N THR A 51 -9.47 -0.60 2.72
CA THR A 51 -9.52 0.67 3.46
C THR A 51 -10.92 0.95 3.99
N TRP A 52 -11.09 2.03 4.75
CA TRP A 52 -12.43 2.53 5.10
C TRP A 52 -13.14 3.23 3.94
N TYR A 53 -12.43 3.52 2.85
CA TYR A 53 -13.01 4.06 1.63
C TYR A 53 -13.60 2.90 0.82
N THR A 54 -14.92 2.88 0.67
CA THR A 54 -15.66 1.79 0.05
C THR A 54 -15.11 1.48 -1.34
N GLY A 55 -14.70 0.22 -1.59
CA GLY A 55 -14.17 -0.19 -2.89
C GLY A 55 -12.72 0.24 -3.14
N HIS A 56 -11.97 0.62 -2.11
CA HIS A 56 -10.57 1.00 -2.24
C HIS A 56 -9.65 0.16 -1.35
N TRP A 57 -8.49 -0.15 -1.91
CA TRP A 57 -7.42 -0.91 -1.28
C TRP A 57 -6.14 -0.09 -1.29
N ILE A 58 -5.25 -0.37 -0.33
CA ILE A 58 -3.91 0.23 -0.28
C ILE A 58 -2.83 -0.84 -0.28
N LEU A 59 -1.72 -0.55 -0.96
CA LEU A 59 -0.48 -1.31 -0.86
C LEU A 59 0.41 -0.68 0.23
N LEU A 60 0.77 -1.49 1.22
CA LEU A 60 1.65 -1.10 2.32
C LEU A 60 2.94 -1.92 2.28
N GLU A 61 4.01 -1.32 2.75
CA GLU A 61 5.33 -1.96 2.84
C GLU A 61 5.27 -3.21 3.76
N PRO A 62 5.54 -4.44 3.24
CA PRO A 62 5.32 -5.69 3.96
C PRO A 62 6.08 -5.86 5.28
N ARG A 63 7.27 -5.24 5.37
CA ARG A 63 8.22 -5.49 6.47
C ARG A 63 8.48 -4.25 7.32
N ILE A 64 7.88 -3.12 6.97
CA ILE A 64 8.11 -1.86 7.65
C ILE A 64 6.96 -1.60 8.62
N ARG A 65 7.33 -1.50 9.89
CA ARG A 65 6.47 -1.16 11.01
C ARG A 65 7.21 -0.14 11.86
N LEU A 66 6.63 1.04 12.03
CA LEU A 66 7.26 2.15 12.72
C LEU A 66 6.36 2.64 13.86
N PRO A 67 6.91 3.13 14.97
CA PRO A 67 6.12 3.85 15.97
C PRO A 67 5.45 5.05 15.32
N ALA A 68 4.13 5.18 15.47
CA ALA A 68 3.34 6.17 14.75
C ALA A 68 3.81 7.62 14.99
N HIS A 69 4.28 7.93 16.20
CA HIS A 69 4.80 9.26 16.55
C HIS A 69 6.09 9.65 15.79
N THR A 70 6.80 8.69 15.20
CA THR A 70 7.98 8.93 14.34
C THR A 70 7.63 9.10 12.87
N VAL A 71 6.39 8.75 12.49
CA VAL A 71 5.91 8.83 11.12
C VAL A 71 5.17 10.16 10.96
N PRO A 72 5.56 10.99 10.01
CA PRO A 72 4.82 12.22 9.70
C PRO A 72 3.48 11.94 8.99
N PRO A 73 2.43 12.75 9.22
CA PRO A 73 1.24 12.76 8.38
C PRO A 73 1.59 13.14 6.93
N PRO A 74 0.84 12.67 5.92
CA PRO A 74 -0.28 11.72 5.97
C PRO A 74 0.16 10.24 5.82
N LEU A 75 1.42 9.91 6.14
CA LEU A 75 1.94 8.55 5.96
C LEU A 75 1.48 7.56 7.06
N ARG A 76 0.73 8.04 8.04
CA ARG A 76 0.37 7.29 9.24
C ARG A 76 -0.77 6.33 8.95
N TRP A 77 -0.46 5.15 8.44
CA TRP A 77 -1.45 4.09 8.23
C TRP A 77 -1.42 3.07 9.34
N ILE A 78 -2.57 2.70 9.88
CA ILE A 78 -2.68 1.62 10.87
C ILE A 78 -3.59 0.53 10.35
N ILE A 79 -3.39 -0.69 10.85
CA ILE A 79 -4.30 -1.81 10.60
C ILE A 79 -5.16 -1.98 11.85
N THR A 80 -6.47 -1.82 11.69
CA THR A 80 -7.42 -2.04 12.78
C THR A 80 -7.47 -3.53 13.15
N PRO A 81 -8.00 -3.89 14.34
CA PRO A 81 -8.23 -5.29 14.69
C PRO A 81 -9.11 -6.05 13.68
N GLY A 82 -9.99 -5.34 12.96
CA GLY A 82 -10.81 -5.90 11.88
C GLY A 82 -10.07 -6.08 10.55
N GLY A 83 -8.78 -5.79 10.47
CA GLY A 83 -7.97 -5.94 9.26
C GLY A 83 -8.12 -4.81 8.24
N LEU A 84 -8.80 -3.71 8.60
CA LEU A 84 -8.94 -2.54 7.74
C LEU A 84 -7.74 -1.61 7.91
N ALA A 85 -7.24 -1.07 6.80
CA ALA A 85 -6.26 -0.01 6.81
C ALA A 85 -6.95 1.36 6.97
N THR A 86 -6.48 2.17 7.91
CA THR A 86 -6.98 3.54 8.12
C THR A 86 -5.82 4.52 8.26
N GLU A 87 -6.01 5.72 7.74
CA GLU A 87 -5.07 6.84 7.81
C GLU A 87 -5.40 7.67 9.05
N LEU A 88 -4.39 7.99 9.87
CA LEU A 88 -4.61 8.68 11.16
C LEU A 88 -4.72 10.20 11.04
N GLY A 89 -4.43 10.78 9.89
CA GLY A 89 -4.40 12.22 9.67
C GLY A 89 -3.32 12.90 10.53
N ASP A 90 -3.58 14.16 10.82
CA ASP A 90 -2.68 15.02 11.59
C ASP A 90 -2.78 14.81 13.11
N ALA A 91 -3.76 14.02 13.57
CA ALA A 91 -3.95 13.77 14.98
C ALA A 91 -2.75 13.02 15.60
N GLU A 92 -2.40 13.36 16.84
CA GLU A 92 -1.35 12.65 17.57
C GLU A 92 -1.79 11.19 17.82
N PRO A 93 -1.01 10.19 17.37
CA PRO A 93 -1.36 8.79 17.55
C PRO A 93 -1.33 8.40 19.03
N LEU A 94 -2.15 7.40 19.38
CA LEU A 94 -2.13 6.84 20.72
C LEU A 94 -0.74 6.23 21.05
N PRO A 95 -0.30 6.27 22.32
CA PRO A 95 0.93 5.61 22.73
C PRO A 95 0.97 4.13 22.33
N GLY A 96 2.08 3.69 21.76
CA GLY A 96 2.26 2.32 21.30
C GLY A 96 1.60 2.00 19.95
N THR A 97 0.94 2.96 19.30
CA THR A 97 0.43 2.75 17.94
C THR A 97 1.58 2.49 16.96
N VAL A 98 1.40 1.45 16.14
CA VAL A 98 2.35 1.04 15.11
C VAL A 98 1.78 1.38 13.74
N CYS A 99 2.50 2.18 12.98
CA CYS A 99 2.17 2.54 11.61
C CYS A 99 2.82 1.59 10.59
N ARG A 100 2.12 1.47 9.46
CA ARG A 100 2.56 0.94 8.19
C ARG A 100 2.82 2.12 7.25
N ILE A 101 3.68 1.91 6.26
CA ILE A 101 4.04 2.95 5.28
C ILE A 101 3.40 2.61 3.93
N PRO A 102 2.72 3.55 3.27
CA PRO A 102 2.24 3.36 1.90
C PRO A 102 3.39 3.02 0.96
N HIS A 103 3.24 1.97 0.16
CA HIS A 103 4.28 1.61 -0.80
C HIS A 103 4.50 2.71 -1.83
N ARG A 104 3.46 3.45 -2.22
CA ARG A 104 3.55 4.56 -3.19
C ARG A 104 4.70 5.52 -2.87
N VAL A 105 4.83 5.93 -1.61
CA VAL A 105 5.86 6.88 -1.19
C VAL A 105 7.25 6.26 -1.13
N ALA A 106 7.35 4.93 -1.03
CA ALA A 106 8.58 4.17 -1.01
C ALA A 106 8.90 3.48 -2.35
N CYS A 107 8.08 3.70 -3.38
CA CYS A 107 8.18 3.05 -4.66
C CYS A 107 9.37 3.61 -5.45
N PRO A 108 10.28 2.76 -5.95
CA PRO A 108 11.41 3.21 -6.76
C PRO A 108 10.99 3.64 -8.18
N GLY A 109 9.82 3.20 -8.66
CA GLY A 109 9.27 3.55 -9.97
C GLY A 109 8.54 4.89 -10.02
N LEU A 110 8.43 5.59 -8.88
CA LEU A 110 7.77 6.89 -8.77
C LEU A 110 8.76 7.97 -8.34
N LEU A 111 8.53 9.20 -8.80
CA LEU A 111 9.28 10.35 -8.32
C LEU A 111 8.97 10.59 -6.84
N PRO A 112 9.99 10.87 -6.00
CA PRO A 112 9.79 11.23 -4.61
C PRO A 112 8.87 12.45 -4.45
N GLU A 113 7.73 12.26 -3.79
CA GLU A 113 6.87 13.37 -3.37
C GLU A 113 7.53 14.14 -2.21
N ASP A 114 8.20 13.41 -1.29
CA ASP A 114 8.91 13.96 -0.12
C ASP A 114 10.34 13.42 0.03
N HIS A 115 11.20 14.22 0.67
CA HIS A 115 12.66 14.01 0.75
C HIS A 115 13.15 13.55 2.14
N TRP A 116 12.31 12.89 2.95
CA TRP A 116 12.76 12.41 4.25
C TRP A 116 13.87 11.36 4.13
N PRO A 117 14.99 11.49 4.86
CA PRO A 117 16.15 10.62 4.70
C PRO A 117 15.83 9.12 4.83
N TRP A 118 14.99 8.73 5.78
CA TRP A 118 14.59 7.33 5.98
C TRP A 118 13.77 6.79 4.81
N LEU A 119 12.94 7.64 4.17
CA LEU A 119 12.14 7.26 3.02
C LEU A 119 13.01 7.11 1.77
N THR A 120 14.02 7.97 1.60
CA THR A 120 15.07 7.80 0.58
C THR A 120 15.80 6.48 0.73
N ALA A 121 16.20 6.12 1.96
CA ALA A 121 16.84 4.83 2.22
C ALA A 121 15.93 3.64 1.88
N LEU A 122 14.63 3.73 2.20
CA LEU A 122 13.65 2.71 1.87
C LEU A 122 13.44 2.55 0.36
N ARG A 123 13.37 3.66 -0.40
CA ARG A 123 13.32 3.63 -1.87
C ARG A 123 14.54 2.92 -2.46
N LEU A 124 15.74 3.23 -1.98
CA LEU A 124 16.98 2.55 -2.41
C LEU A 124 16.97 1.06 -2.06
N HIS A 125 16.39 0.68 -0.93
CA HIS A 125 16.20 -0.74 -0.60
C HIS A 125 15.24 -1.43 -1.58
N ASN A 126 14.12 -0.79 -1.90
CA ASN A 126 13.14 -1.30 -2.84
C ASN A 126 13.69 -1.40 -4.26
N ASP A 127 14.44 -0.41 -4.74
CA ASP A 127 15.12 -0.49 -6.04
C ASP A 127 16.02 -1.73 -6.15
N ARG A 128 16.81 -2.02 -5.10
CA ARG A 128 17.61 -3.25 -5.03
C ARG A 128 16.76 -4.52 -4.98
N ARG A 129 15.54 -4.47 -4.45
CA ARG A 129 14.61 -5.61 -4.49
C ARG A 129 14.05 -5.79 -5.90
N THR A 130 13.67 -4.71 -6.57
CA THR A 130 13.16 -4.75 -7.95
C THR A 130 14.19 -5.33 -8.89
N ARG A 131 15.46 -4.90 -8.82
CA ARG A 131 16.53 -5.46 -9.65
C ARG A 131 16.68 -6.99 -9.46
N ARG A 132 16.56 -7.47 -8.22
CA ARG A 132 16.59 -8.90 -7.89
C ARG A 132 15.41 -9.72 -8.42
N LEU A 133 14.28 -9.09 -8.75
CA LEU A 133 13.18 -9.79 -9.42
C LEU A 133 13.54 -10.13 -10.88
N PHE A 134 14.38 -9.32 -11.51
CA PHE A 134 14.79 -9.50 -12.91
C PHE A 134 16.17 -10.18 -13.04
N ASP A 135 17.03 -10.08 -12.03
CA ASP A 135 18.30 -10.82 -11.92
C ASP A 135 18.05 -12.26 -11.45
N LEU A 136 17.31 -13.05 -12.24
CA LEU A 136 17.32 -14.50 -12.05
C LEU A 136 18.76 -14.99 -12.32
N PRO A 137 19.37 -15.80 -11.44
CA PRO A 137 20.61 -16.47 -11.81
C PRO A 137 20.32 -17.30 -13.07
N ASP A 138 21.20 -17.19 -14.07
CA ASP A 138 21.19 -18.07 -15.23
C ASP A 138 21.41 -19.50 -14.69
N GLU A 139 20.32 -20.23 -14.47
CA GLU A 139 20.37 -21.61 -13.98
C GLU A 139 20.87 -22.51 -15.12
N GLY A 140 22.17 -22.44 -15.38
CA GLY A 140 22.94 -23.56 -15.89
C GLY A 140 22.89 -24.68 -14.86
N LEU A 141 21.79 -25.43 -14.82
CA LEU A 141 21.67 -26.68 -14.09
C LEU A 141 22.89 -27.55 -14.42
N PRO A 142 23.71 -27.97 -13.45
CA PRO A 142 24.85 -28.84 -13.74
C PRO A 142 24.34 -30.17 -14.29
N ASP A 143 24.85 -30.55 -15.46
CA ASP A 143 24.61 -31.84 -16.08
C ASP A 143 25.10 -32.94 -15.13
N ALA A 144 24.16 -33.66 -14.52
CA ALA A 144 24.47 -34.83 -13.71
C ALA A 144 24.71 -36.02 -14.65
N GLY A 145 25.93 -36.06 -15.20
CA GLY A 145 26.47 -37.20 -15.93
C GLY A 145 26.70 -38.44 -15.07
#